data_AF-A0A497QHL8-F1
#
_entry.id   AF-A0A497QHL8-F1
#
_cell.length_a   1.000
_cell.length_b   1.000
_cell.length_c   1.000
_cell.angle_alpha   90.00
_cell.angle_beta   90.00
_cell.angle_gamma   90.00
#
_symmetry.space_group_name_H-M   'P 1'
#
loop_
_entity.id
_entity.type
_entity.pdbx_description
1 polymer ?
#
loop_
_entity_poly.entity_id
_entity_poly.type
_entity_poly.pdbx_seq_one_letter_code
_entity_poly.pdbx_strand_id
1 'polypeptide(L)'
;MVIATQYAVTELGYEYTIVHPSNADIRFIGSDNSSDGVRVLRVDGTNGTNAKIKIELGNWSANQNKTYTAAFGIVNEEKFAVNITHINVSTTGTDYMQIWLHGDRDENPASDSTSVFMWDKGSIVNASTTTAWTLAYGDANKGTMKDNVSAGGTITTPWDDTAHVRYSVDDTNAYGVGVNGRTITNASDFVWVQVSIDLPASPTSGGAQTGTIWIHFEATTQYGED
;
A
#
# COMPACT_ATOMS: atom_id res chain seq x y z
N MET A 1 -14.43 -27.23 -42.77
CA MET A 1 -14.05 -27.64 -41.40
C MET A 1 -13.39 -26.44 -40.74
N VAL A 2 -14.10 -25.75 -39.86
CA VAL A 2 -13.58 -24.60 -39.10
C VAL A 2 -12.96 -25.17 -37.83
N ILE A 3 -11.65 -25.02 -37.66
CA ILE A 3 -11.02 -25.27 -36.35
C ILE A 3 -11.34 -24.05 -35.51
N ALA A 4 -12.16 -24.22 -34.48
CA ALA A 4 -12.31 -23.20 -33.45
C ALA A 4 -11.00 -23.15 -32.66
N THR A 5 -10.24 -22.07 -32.82
CA THR A 5 -9.11 -21.79 -31.93
C THR A 5 -9.69 -21.50 -30.54
N GLN A 6 -9.67 -22.51 -29.66
CA GLN A 6 -10.01 -22.34 -28.27
C GLN A 6 -8.84 -21.59 -27.60
N TYR A 7 -9.02 -20.30 -27.32
CA TYR A 7 -8.11 -19.57 -26.44
C TYR A 7 -8.48 -19.94 -25.01
N ALA A 8 -7.78 -20.90 -24.42
CA ALA A 8 -7.79 -21.06 -22.97
C ALA A 8 -7.03 -19.86 -22.37
N VAL A 9 -7.74 -18.86 -21.86
CA VAL A 9 -7.14 -17.78 -21.08
C VAL A 9 -6.91 -18.34 -19.68
N THR A 10 -5.65 -18.55 -19.31
CA THR A 10 -5.30 -18.82 -17.90
C THR A 10 -5.14 -17.46 -17.23
N GLU A 11 -6.00 -17.18 -16.25
CA GLU A 11 -5.85 -16.01 -15.40
C GLU A 11 -5.08 -16.39 -14.13
N LEU A 12 -4.22 -15.49 -13.68
CA LEU A 12 -3.43 -15.66 -12.45
C LEU A 12 -3.99 -14.75 -11.37
N GLY A 13 -4.40 -15.35 -10.24
CA GLY A 13 -4.85 -14.61 -9.06
C GLY A 13 -3.68 -14.11 -8.22
N TYR A 14 -3.86 -12.97 -7.56
CA TYR A 14 -2.81 -12.37 -6.72
C TYR A 14 -3.38 -11.97 -5.35
N GLU A 15 -2.89 -12.62 -4.30
CA GLU A 15 -3.31 -12.35 -2.91
C GLU A 15 -2.11 -12.32 -1.95
N TYR A 16 -1.95 -11.25 -1.17
CA TYR A 16 -0.80 -11.09 -0.26
C TYR A 16 -1.25 -10.68 1.12
N THR A 17 -0.64 -11.24 2.16
CA THR A 17 -0.87 -10.82 3.56
C THR A 17 0.07 -9.66 3.93
N ILE A 18 -0.44 -8.66 4.66
CA ILE A 18 0.38 -7.61 5.28
C ILE A 18 0.61 -7.98 6.75
N VAL A 19 1.87 -7.97 7.20
CA VAL A 19 2.20 -8.16 8.62
C VAL A 19 2.00 -6.84 9.37
N HIS A 20 1.00 -6.81 10.26
CA HIS A 20 0.77 -5.67 11.15
C HIS A 20 1.70 -5.75 12.37
N PRO A 21 2.44 -4.68 12.70
CA PRO A 21 3.27 -4.64 13.90
C PRO A 21 2.39 -4.64 15.15
N SER A 22 2.46 -5.71 15.96
CA SER A 22 1.56 -5.90 17.11
C SER A 22 1.64 -4.82 18.20
N ASN A 23 2.69 -3.98 18.18
CA ASN A 23 2.99 -2.97 19.20
C ASN A 23 3.07 -1.55 18.63
N ALA A 24 2.73 -1.32 17.36
CA ALA A 24 2.74 0.01 16.77
C ALA A 24 1.33 0.44 16.33
N ASP A 25 1.00 1.70 16.60
CA ASP A 25 -0.21 2.37 16.17
C ASP A 25 -0.05 2.84 14.70
N ILE A 26 0.16 1.87 13.81
CA ILE A 26 0.11 2.06 12.36
C ILE A 26 -1.20 1.47 11.84
N ARG A 27 -1.90 2.22 11.00
CA ARG A 27 -3.14 1.78 10.37
C ARG A 27 -2.98 1.67 8.86
N PHE A 28 -3.59 0.64 8.30
CA PHE A 28 -3.74 0.48 6.85
C PHE A 28 -5.18 0.78 6.45
N ILE A 29 -5.36 1.53 5.37
CA ILE A 29 -6.68 1.90 4.84
C ILE A 29 -6.81 1.50 3.37
N GLY A 30 -7.99 1.08 2.95
CA GLY A 30 -8.25 0.81 1.53
C GLY A 30 -8.42 2.10 0.72
N SER A 31 -8.25 1.98 -0.59
CA SER A 31 -8.63 3.04 -1.55
C SER A 31 -9.14 2.42 -2.84
N ASP A 32 -8.27 1.82 -3.65
CA ASP A 32 -8.69 1.28 -4.95
C ASP A 32 -9.53 0.01 -4.80
N ASN A 33 -10.34 -0.26 -5.82
CA ASN A 33 -11.11 -1.49 -5.93
C ASN A 33 -10.40 -2.49 -6.83
N SER A 34 -10.47 -3.77 -6.44
CA SER A 34 -10.05 -4.90 -7.25
C SER A 34 -11.09 -5.20 -8.35
N SER A 35 -10.83 -6.25 -9.14
CA SER A 35 -11.69 -6.64 -10.27
C SER A 35 -13.10 -7.08 -9.85
N ASP A 36 -13.28 -7.43 -8.59
CA ASP A 36 -14.57 -7.80 -7.98
C ASP A 36 -15.38 -6.61 -7.46
N GLY A 37 -14.86 -5.38 -7.58
CA GLY A 37 -15.50 -4.16 -7.09
C GLY A 37 -15.36 -3.93 -5.58
N VAL A 38 -14.64 -4.80 -4.87
CA VAL A 38 -14.30 -4.64 -3.44
C VAL A 38 -12.92 -4.01 -3.32
N ARG A 39 -12.64 -3.30 -2.22
CA ARG A 39 -11.32 -2.69 -1.97
C ARG A 39 -10.19 -3.71 -2.12
N VAL A 40 -9.06 -3.26 -2.66
CA VAL A 40 -7.86 -4.09 -2.77
C VAL A 40 -7.41 -4.53 -1.38
N LEU A 41 -7.24 -3.59 -0.45
CA LEU A 41 -7.05 -3.90 0.97
C LEU A 41 -8.34 -4.42 1.58
N ARG A 42 -8.27 -5.59 2.20
CA ARG A 42 -9.40 -6.23 2.87
C ARG A 42 -8.93 -7.12 4.01
N VAL A 43 -9.82 -7.41 4.95
CA VAL A 43 -9.55 -8.38 6.01
C VAL A 43 -10.09 -9.74 5.61
N ASP A 44 -9.27 -10.78 5.78
CA ASP A 44 -9.70 -12.17 5.73
C ASP A 44 -9.87 -12.76 7.14
N GLY A 45 -10.93 -13.54 7.32
CA GLY A 45 -11.31 -14.15 8.60
C GLY A 45 -12.36 -13.38 9.40
N THR A 46 -12.85 -14.02 10.46
CA THR A 46 -13.90 -13.45 11.33
C THR A 46 -13.30 -12.41 12.28
N ASN A 47 -13.94 -11.24 12.36
CA ASN A 47 -13.53 -10.12 13.18
C ASN A 47 -13.30 -10.56 14.65
N GLY A 48 -12.13 -10.26 15.22
CA GLY A 48 -11.87 -10.39 16.66
C GLY A 48 -10.89 -11.46 17.15
N THR A 49 -10.46 -12.44 16.35
CA THR A 49 -9.51 -13.47 16.87
C THR A 49 -8.38 -13.91 15.95
N ASN A 50 -8.53 -13.85 14.62
CA ASN A 50 -7.49 -14.26 13.64
C ASN A 50 -7.51 -13.42 12.35
N ALA A 51 -8.00 -12.19 12.42
CA ALA A 51 -8.12 -11.32 11.26
C ALA A 51 -6.74 -11.09 10.61
N LYS A 52 -6.61 -11.44 9.32
CA LYS A 52 -5.42 -11.17 8.52
C LYS A 52 -5.74 -10.06 7.54
N ILE A 53 -4.88 -9.03 7.49
CA ILE A 53 -4.98 -7.99 6.47
C ILE A 53 -4.36 -8.56 5.19
N LYS A 54 -5.11 -8.50 4.09
CA LYS A 54 -4.63 -8.92 2.77
C LYS A 54 -4.88 -7.85 1.70
N ILE A 55 -4.11 -7.92 0.63
CA ILE A 55 -4.43 -7.28 -0.65
C ILE A 55 -4.85 -8.35 -1.65
N GLU A 56 -5.96 -8.11 -2.34
CA GLU A 56 -6.43 -8.96 -3.43
C GLU A 56 -6.46 -8.16 -4.72
N LEU A 57 -5.56 -8.49 -5.64
CA LEU A 57 -5.36 -7.74 -6.87
C LEU A 57 -6.14 -8.35 -8.04
N GLY A 58 -6.97 -9.36 -7.80
CA GLY A 58 -7.80 -9.99 -8.83
C GLY A 58 -7.01 -10.96 -9.74
N ASN A 59 -7.64 -11.31 -10.85
CA ASN A 59 -7.13 -12.29 -11.81
C ASN A 59 -6.75 -11.59 -13.12
N TRP A 60 -5.53 -11.80 -13.59
CA TRP A 60 -5.02 -11.16 -14.80
C TRP A 60 -4.47 -12.16 -15.80
N SER A 61 -4.63 -11.83 -17.09
CA SER A 61 -4.09 -12.64 -18.18
C SER A 61 -2.64 -12.25 -18.50
N ALA A 62 -1.92 -13.15 -19.16
CA ALA A 62 -0.55 -12.88 -19.60
C ALA A 62 -0.45 -11.62 -20.48
N ASN A 63 0.72 -10.98 -20.48
CA ASN A 63 0.99 -9.74 -21.23
C ASN A 63 0.09 -8.55 -20.81
N GLN A 64 -0.31 -8.50 -19.54
CA GLN A 64 -1.03 -7.38 -18.97
C GLN A 64 -0.20 -6.72 -17.87
N ASN A 65 -0.25 -5.39 -17.85
CA ASN A 65 0.18 -4.61 -16.71
C ASN A 65 -1.08 -4.06 -16.03
N LYS A 66 -1.24 -4.39 -14.75
CA LYS A 66 -2.28 -3.80 -13.92
C LYS A 66 -1.63 -2.96 -12.83
N THR A 67 -2.07 -1.72 -12.72
CA THR A 67 -1.64 -0.79 -11.67
C THR A 67 -2.83 -0.33 -10.85
N TYR A 68 -2.64 -0.33 -9.54
CA TYR A 68 -3.52 0.25 -8.53
C TYR A 68 -2.77 1.40 -7.88
N THR A 69 -3.03 2.63 -8.32
CA THR A 69 -2.30 3.82 -7.89
C THR A 69 -2.41 4.00 -6.38
N ALA A 70 -3.56 3.69 -5.78
CA ALA A 70 -3.72 3.67 -4.34
C ALA A 70 -4.33 2.35 -3.88
N ALA A 71 -3.58 1.25 -4.01
CA ALA A 71 -3.98 -0.06 -3.51
C ALA A 71 -4.39 0.00 -2.04
N PHE A 72 -3.60 0.72 -1.23
CA PHE A 72 -3.91 1.05 0.15
C PHE A 72 -3.12 2.28 0.62
N GLY A 73 -3.53 2.87 1.74
CA GLY A 73 -2.80 3.91 2.45
C GLY A 73 -2.20 3.40 3.75
N ILE A 74 -1.05 3.95 4.12
CA ILE A 74 -0.41 3.75 5.43
C ILE A 74 -0.62 5.03 6.22
N VAL A 75 -1.24 4.95 7.40
CA VAL A 75 -1.52 6.07 8.29
C VAL A 75 -0.78 5.87 9.60
N ASN A 76 -0.03 6.87 10.03
CA ASN A 76 0.59 6.91 11.33
C ASN A 76 -0.42 7.43 12.36
N GLU A 77 -0.69 6.64 13.39
CA GLU A 77 -1.53 7.04 14.53
C GLU A 77 -0.67 7.29 15.79
N GLU A 78 0.63 7.05 15.71
CA GLU A 78 1.59 7.32 16.78
C GLU A 78 1.68 8.82 17.06
N LYS A 79 1.94 9.19 18.32
CA LYS A 79 2.13 10.59 18.71
C LYS A 79 3.47 11.19 18.26
N PHE A 80 4.27 10.43 17.53
CA PHE A 80 5.58 10.82 17.01
C PHE A 80 5.70 10.46 15.53
N ALA A 81 6.61 11.11 14.82
CA ALA A 81 6.87 10.83 13.41
C ALA A 81 7.56 9.47 13.22
N VAL A 82 7.19 8.78 12.15
CA VAL A 82 7.67 7.43 11.83
C VAL A 82 8.25 7.42 10.42
N ASN A 83 9.40 6.76 10.29
CA ASN A 83 10.06 6.52 9.02
C ASN A 83 9.66 5.16 8.47
N ILE A 84 9.26 5.10 7.21
CA ILE A 84 9.23 3.88 6.41
C ILE A 84 10.62 3.74 5.78
N THR A 85 11.32 2.62 6.03
CA THR A 85 12.66 2.41 5.48
C THR A 85 12.62 1.59 4.21
N HIS A 86 11.99 0.42 4.26
CA HIS A 86 11.91 -0.50 3.13
C HIS A 86 10.66 -1.36 3.19
N ILE A 87 10.35 -1.95 2.04
CA ILE A 87 9.32 -2.96 1.87
C ILE A 87 9.99 -4.19 1.28
N ASN A 88 9.72 -5.35 1.86
CA ASN A 88 10.11 -6.62 1.27
C ASN A 88 8.90 -7.52 1.07
N VAL A 89 8.94 -8.33 0.02
CA VAL A 89 7.86 -9.26 -0.33
C VAL A 89 8.42 -10.68 -0.41
N SER A 90 7.66 -11.65 0.09
CA SER A 90 7.87 -13.06 -0.21
C SER A 90 6.79 -13.52 -1.16
N THR A 91 7.13 -14.41 -2.08
CA THR A 91 6.20 -14.98 -3.05
C THR A 91 6.32 -16.50 -3.07
N THR A 92 5.20 -17.19 -3.27
CA THR A 92 5.17 -18.62 -3.58
C THR A 92 5.25 -18.82 -5.10
N GLY A 93 6.30 -18.31 -5.74
CA GLY A 93 6.42 -18.33 -7.20
C GLY A 93 7.24 -17.17 -7.76
N THR A 94 7.15 -16.98 -9.07
CA THR A 94 7.80 -15.84 -9.73
C THR A 94 7.09 -14.56 -9.34
N ASP A 95 7.87 -13.58 -8.88
CA ASP A 95 7.35 -12.30 -8.47
C ASP A 95 7.22 -11.36 -9.68
N TYR A 96 6.03 -10.80 -9.84
CA TYR A 96 5.69 -9.80 -10.86
C TYR A 96 5.24 -8.48 -10.23
N MET A 97 5.30 -8.39 -8.90
CA MET A 97 4.87 -7.24 -8.13
C MET A 97 5.92 -6.15 -8.13
N GLN A 98 5.42 -4.92 -8.23
CA GLN A 98 6.19 -3.72 -8.01
C GLN A 98 5.42 -2.80 -7.05
N ILE A 99 6.13 -2.14 -6.13
CA ILE A 99 5.52 -1.30 -5.08
C ILE A 99 6.20 0.06 -5.04
N TRP A 100 5.38 1.12 -4.94
CA TRP A 100 5.83 2.49 -4.70
C TRP A 100 5.10 3.09 -3.51
N LEU A 101 5.76 4.03 -2.84
CA LEU A 101 5.12 5.01 -1.96
C LEU A 101 4.98 6.32 -2.70
N HIS A 102 3.89 7.05 -2.54
CA HIS A 102 3.72 8.34 -3.18
C HIS A 102 2.60 9.17 -2.55
N GLY A 103 2.59 10.47 -2.88
CA GLY A 103 1.70 11.45 -2.28
C GLY A 103 0.34 11.56 -2.95
N ASP A 104 0.29 11.39 -4.27
CA ASP A 104 -0.89 11.65 -5.09
C ASP A 104 -1.66 10.36 -5.35
N ARG A 105 -2.95 10.32 -5.01
CA ARG A 105 -3.72 9.05 -5.02
C ARG A 105 -3.92 8.50 -6.43
N ASP A 106 -4.10 9.38 -7.42
CA ASP A 106 -4.51 9.02 -8.77
C ASP A 106 -3.36 9.11 -9.80
N GLU A 107 -2.21 9.66 -9.41
CA GLU A 107 -1.05 9.79 -10.30
C GLU A 107 -0.21 8.50 -10.37
N ASN A 108 0.26 8.19 -11.58
CA ASN A 108 1.21 7.10 -11.77
C ASN A 108 2.63 7.55 -11.37
N PRO A 109 3.46 6.71 -10.73
CA PRO A 109 4.81 7.06 -10.30
C PRO A 109 5.75 7.53 -11.42
N ALA A 110 5.49 7.14 -12.68
CA ALA A 110 6.26 7.68 -13.81
C ALA A 110 6.09 9.21 -13.99
N SER A 111 4.99 9.76 -13.49
CA SER A 111 4.60 11.17 -13.54
C SER A 111 4.64 11.84 -12.16
N ASP A 112 4.55 11.06 -11.07
CA ASP A 112 4.62 11.58 -9.71
C ASP A 112 6.07 11.74 -9.23
N SER A 113 6.53 12.98 -9.21
CA SER A 113 7.87 13.36 -8.71
C SER A 113 8.11 13.08 -7.22
N THR A 114 7.06 12.81 -6.44
CA THR A 114 7.13 12.44 -5.03
C THR A 114 7.24 10.93 -4.83
N SER A 115 7.08 10.14 -5.88
CA SER A 115 7.07 8.69 -5.77
C SER A 115 8.44 8.12 -5.38
N VAL A 116 8.41 7.10 -4.53
CA VAL A 116 9.58 6.37 -4.05
C VAL A 116 9.40 4.90 -4.37
N PHE A 117 10.27 4.38 -5.23
CA PHE A 117 10.21 2.98 -5.64
C PHE A 117 10.77 2.06 -4.55
N MET A 118 9.98 1.07 -4.11
CA MET A 118 10.28 0.27 -2.92
C MET A 118 10.68 -1.15 -3.24
N TRP A 119 9.98 -1.77 -4.20
CA TRP A 119 10.11 -3.20 -4.51
C TRP A 119 10.00 -3.46 -6.00
N ASP A 120 10.94 -4.23 -6.55
CA ASP A 120 10.97 -4.61 -7.96
C ASP A 120 11.11 -6.12 -8.10
N LYS A 121 9.98 -6.82 -8.23
CA LYS A 121 9.89 -8.20 -8.74
C LYS A 121 10.92 -9.16 -8.09
N GLY A 122 10.96 -9.21 -6.77
CA GLY A 122 11.90 -10.04 -6.01
C GLY A 122 13.10 -9.28 -5.42
N SER A 123 13.25 -7.98 -5.73
CA SER A 123 14.34 -7.16 -5.23
C SER A 123 13.86 -5.98 -4.39
N ILE A 124 14.50 -5.79 -3.24
CA ILE A 124 14.40 -4.55 -2.47
C ILE A 124 15.09 -3.43 -3.25
N VAL A 125 14.41 -2.31 -3.47
CA VAL A 125 14.98 -1.14 -4.17
C VAL A 125 15.54 -0.13 -3.16
N ASN A 126 14.83 0.08 -2.05
CA ASN A 126 15.25 0.95 -0.96
C ASN A 126 15.89 0.11 0.16
N ALA A 127 17.20 0.24 0.38
CA ALA A 127 17.91 -0.59 1.34
C ALA A 127 17.44 -0.34 2.78
N SER A 128 17.59 -1.32 3.66
CA SER A 128 17.07 -1.26 5.04
C SER A 128 17.65 -0.14 5.92
N THR A 129 18.67 0.58 5.46
CA THR A 129 19.34 1.66 6.18
C THR A 129 18.95 3.06 5.70
N THR A 130 18.09 3.19 4.69
CA THR A 130 17.67 4.48 4.13
C THR A 130 16.20 4.74 4.43
N THR A 131 15.88 5.98 4.80
CA THR A 131 14.48 6.41 4.95
C THR A 131 13.88 6.62 3.57
N ALA A 132 12.80 5.90 3.26
CA ALA A 132 12.02 6.06 2.04
C ALA A 132 11.01 7.20 2.17
N TRP A 133 10.30 7.23 3.29
CA TRP A 133 9.27 8.24 3.56
C TRP A 133 9.16 8.48 5.07
N THR A 134 8.94 9.72 5.48
CA THR A 134 8.65 10.07 6.87
C THR A 134 7.23 10.56 6.99
N LEU A 135 6.41 9.82 7.75
CA LEU A 135 5.06 10.21 8.16
C LEU A 135 5.15 11.16 9.35
N ALA A 136 4.35 12.23 9.34
CA ALA A 136 4.17 13.11 10.49
C ALA A 136 3.50 12.36 11.66
N TYR A 137 3.43 13.00 12.84
CA TYR A 137 2.71 12.43 13.99
C TYR A 137 1.21 12.28 13.66
N GLY A 138 0.61 11.20 14.14
CA GLY A 138 -0.83 10.99 14.11
C GLY A 138 -1.57 11.71 15.23
N ASP A 139 -2.90 11.57 15.21
CA ASP A 139 -3.80 12.10 16.25
C ASP A 139 -4.60 11.01 16.97
N ALA A 140 -4.26 9.73 16.74
CA ALA A 140 -4.92 8.55 17.27
C ALA A 140 -6.43 8.44 16.91
N ASN A 141 -6.88 9.17 15.88
CA ASN A 141 -8.25 9.11 15.41
C ASN A 141 -8.38 8.22 14.18
N LYS A 142 -8.77 6.96 14.43
CA LYS A 142 -9.00 5.92 13.40
C LYS A 142 -10.09 6.27 12.38
N GLY A 143 -10.85 7.35 12.57
CA GLY A 143 -11.85 7.85 11.64
C GLY A 143 -11.31 8.84 10.62
N THR A 144 -10.05 9.28 10.73
CA THR A 144 -9.47 10.35 9.92
C THR A 144 -8.00 10.11 9.58
N MET A 145 -7.47 10.87 8.63
CA MET A 145 -6.03 11.06 8.40
C MET A 145 -5.81 12.54 8.03
N LYS A 146 -4.57 13.01 7.97
CA LYS A 146 -4.26 14.43 7.74
C LYS A 146 -3.23 14.63 6.65
N ASP A 147 -3.58 15.47 5.68
CA ASP A 147 -2.64 15.98 4.66
C ASP A 147 -1.68 17.03 5.26
N ASN A 148 -2.13 17.71 6.32
CA ASN A 148 -1.31 18.62 7.10
C ASN A 148 -1.70 18.59 8.58
N VAL A 149 -0.81 18.03 9.40
CA VAL A 149 -1.07 17.81 10.83
C VAL A 149 -1.20 19.10 11.68
N SER A 150 -0.81 20.27 11.18
CA SER A 150 -0.99 21.56 11.88
C SER A 150 -2.13 22.43 11.35
N ALA A 151 -2.52 22.27 10.08
CA ALA A 151 -3.51 23.15 9.44
C ALA A 151 -4.95 22.61 9.48
N GLY A 152 -5.20 21.46 10.12
CA GLY A 152 -6.54 20.91 10.29
C GLY A 152 -7.14 20.29 9.03
N GLY A 153 -6.36 20.11 7.97
CA GLY A 153 -6.75 19.35 6.79
C GLY A 153 -6.97 17.90 7.20
N THR A 154 -8.23 17.55 7.39
CA THR A 154 -8.67 16.28 7.96
C THR A 154 -9.46 15.55 6.90
N ILE A 155 -8.95 14.41 6.48
CA ILE A 155 -9.56 13.54 5.49
C ILE A 155 -10.27 12.42 6.24
N THR A 156 -11.56 12.23 5.97
CA THR A 156 -12.35 11.19 6.62
C THR A 156 -12.00 9.80 6.09
N THR A 157 -11.93 8.82 6.97
CA THR A 157 -11.77 7.41 6.61
C THR A 157 -12.97 6.60 7.10
N PRO A 158 -14.08 6.56 6.34
CA PRO A 158 -15.24 5.72 6.69
C PRO A 158 -14.89 4.23 6.78
N TRP A 159 -15.75 3.46 7.45
CA TRP A 159 -15.65 2.00 7.51
C TRP A 159 -16.31 1.37 6.29
N ASP A 160 -15.66 0.39 5.67
CA ASP A 160 -16.20 -0.45 4.61
C ASP A 160 -16.66 -1.77 5.22
N ASP A 161 -17.97 -2.01 5.26
CA ASP A 161 -18.54 -3.25 5.80
C ASP A 161 -18.31 -4.48 4.92
N THR A 162 -17.93 -4.30 3.65
CA THR A 162 -17.67 -5.41 2.73
C THR A 162 -16.21 -5.84 2.80
N ALA A 163 -15.28 -4.87 2.76
CA ALA A 163 -13.85 -5.14 2.86
C ALA A 163 -13.34 -5.26 4.31
N HIS A 164 -14.17 -4.86 5.28
CA HIS A 164 -13.86 -4.80 6.71
C HIS A 164 -12.58 -3.98 7.02
N VAL A 165 -12.44 -2.84 6.34
CA VAL A 165 -11.33 -1.89 6.54
C VAL A 165 -11.85 -0.47 6.56
N ARG A 166 -11.07 0.45 7.14
CA ARG A 166 -11.24 1.89 6.89
C ARG A 166 -10.77 2.20 5.46
N TYR A 167 -11.36 3.18 4.79
CA TYR A 167 -10.94 3.55 3.43
C TYR A 167 -11.04 5.05 3.21
N SER A 168 -10.35 5.57 2.18
CA SER A 168 -10.60 6.91 1.63
C SER A 168 -10.47 6.87 0.11
N VAL A 169 -11.25 7.71 -0.56
CA VAL A 169 -11.15 8.00 -2.01
C VAL A 169 -10.84 9.48 -2.26
N ASP A 170 -10.50 10.20 -1.19
CA ASP A 170 -10.10 11.60 -1.26
C ASP A 170 -8.76 11.72 -1.99
N ASP A 171 -8.69 12.67 -2.91
CA ASP A 171 -7.56 12.88 -3.82
C ASP A 171 -6.63 14.01 -3.34
N THR A 172 -6.70 14.37 -2.05
CA THR A 172 -5.77 15.33 -1.47
C THR A 172 -4.39 14.69 -1.33
N ASN A 173 -3.39 15.33 -1.95
CA ASN A 173 -2.01 14.82 -1.95
C ASN A 173 -1.42 14.77 -0.54
N ALA A 174 -0.84 13.62 -0.20
CA ALA A 174 0.07 13.46 0.92
C ALA A 174 1.45 14.04 0.59
N TYR A 175 2.09 14.61 1.60
CA TYR A 175 3.45 15.14 1.52
C TYR A 175 4.27 14.67 2.72
N GLY A 176 5.31 13.88 2.46
CA GLY A 176 6.28 13.47 3.48
C GLY A 176 7.16 14.62 3.95
N VAL A 177 7.87 14.41 5.07
CA VAL A 177 8.89 15.35 5.55
C VAL A 177 9.98 15.53 4.49
N GLY A 178 10.43 16.76 4.28
CA GLY A 178 11.44 17.13 3.29
C GLY A 178 10.88 17.42 1.89
N VAL A 179 9.69 16.92 1.55
CA VAL A 179 9.04 17.22 0.27
C VAL A 179 8.60 18.68 0.26
N ASN A 180 9.05 19.48 -0.70
CA ASN A 180 8.70 20.91 -0.81
C ASN A 180 8.89 21.71 0.50
N GLY A 181 9.90 21.36 1.31
CA GLY A 181 10.20 22.02 2.59
C GLY A 181 9.25 21.65 3.74
N ARG A 182 8.49 20.56 3.62
CA ARG A 182 7.63 20.04 4.69
C ARG A 182 8.47 19.53 5.86
N THR A 183 7.91 19.65 7.06
CA THR A 183 8.49 19.31 8.36
C THR A 183 7.49 18.44 9.12
N ILE A 184 7.90 17.85 10.25
CA ILE A 184 7.01 17.00 11.07
C ILE A 184 5.71 17.71 11.46
N THR A 185 5.70 19.04 11.59
CA THR A 185 4.51 19.80 12.00
C THR A 185 3.57 20.14 10.85
N ASN A 186 3.98 20.00 9.59
CA ASN A 186 3.14 20.37 8.45
C ASN A 186 3.16 19.36 7.30
N ALA A 187 3.80 18.20 7.48
CA ALA A 187 3.69 17.04 6.62
C ALA A 187 2.39 16.28 6.88
N SER A 188 2.11 15.29 6.04
CA SER A 188 0.97 14.39 6.18
C SER A 188 1.31 13.24 7.13
N ASP A 189 0.29 12.72 7.83
CA ASP A 189 0.42 11.51 8.66
C ASP A 189 0.22 10.22 7.86
N PHE A 190 -0.04 10.33 6.55
CA PHE A 190 -0.27 9.19 5.67
C PHE A 190 0.57 9.25 4.39
N VAL A 191 0.62 8.11 3.70
CA VAL A 191 1.18 7.94 2.35
C VAL A 191 0.38 6.88 1.60
N TRP A 192 0.25 7.04 0.28
CA TRP A 192 -0.36 6.02 -0.57
C TRP A 192 0.65 4.98 -1.01
N VAL A 193 0.16 3.75 -1.14
CA VAL A 193 0.93 2.62 -1.67
C VAL A 193 0.33 2.21 -2.99
N GLN A 194 1.12 2.41 -4.04
CA GLN A 194 0.83 1.87 -5.35
C GLN A 194 1.32 0.43 -5.43
N VAL A 195 0.51 -0.44 -6.03
CA VAL A 195 0.90 -1.79 -6.40
C VAL A 195 0.66 -2.01 -7.89
N SER A 196 1.68 -2.46 -8.60
CA SER A 196 1.59 -2.90 -9.98
C SER A 196 1.94 -4.38 -10.11
N ILE A 197 1.26 -5.06 -11.03
CA ILE A 197 1.56 -6.42 -11.45
C ILE A 197 1.90 -6.37 -12.94
N ASP A 198 3.15 -6.69 -13.27
CA ASP A 198 3.67 -6.65 -14.64
C ASP A 198 3.87 -8.06 -15.18
N LEU A 199 2.87 -8.59 -15.88
CA LEU A 199 2.87 -9.97 -16.36
C LEU A 199 3.51 -10.08 -17.74
N PRO A 200 4.57 -10.91 -17.90
CA PRO A 200 5.16 -11.16 -19.20
C PRO A 200 4.19 -11.94 -20.10
N ALA A 201 4.53 -12.06 -21.38
CA ALA A 201 3.75 -12.86 -22.33
C ALA A 201 3.70 -14.36 -22.02
N SER A 202 4.60 -14.84 -21.15
CA SER A 202 4.63 -16.24 -20.71
C SER A 202 4.97 -16.27 -19.21
N PRO A 203 4.00 -15.96 -18.34
CA PRO A 203 4.22 -16.00 -16.91
C PRO A 203 4.48 -17.44 -16.48
N THR A 204 5.37 -17.60 -15.52
CA THR A 204 5.72 -18.91 -14.97
C THR A 204 4.73 -19.23 -13.86
N SER A 205 4.13 -20.43 -13.95
CA SER A 205 3.09 -21.01 -13.10
C SER A 205 1.64 -20.68 -13.48
N GLY A 206 0.77 -21.69 -13.33
CA GLY A 206 -0.68 -21.55 -13.30
C GLY A 206 -1.16 -21.71 -11.86
N GLY A 207 -2.06 -20.83 -11.41
CA GLY A 207 -2.56 -20.77 -10.03
C GLY A 207 -2.41 -19.39 -9.40
N ALA A 208 -3.01 -19.20 -8.22
CA ALA A 208 -2.91 -17.95 -7.49
C ALA A 208 -1.49 -17.75 -6.93
N GLN A 209 -0.87 -16.62 -7.27
CA GLN A 209 0.36 -16.15 -6.64
C GLN A 209 0.00 -15.59 -5.27
N THR A 210 0.65 -16.15 -4.25
CA THR A 210 0.46 -15.68 -2.88
C THR A 210 1.77 -15.26 -2.25
N GLY A 211 1.69 -14.43 -1.23
CA GLY A 211 2.87 -13.90 -0.59
C GLY A 211 2.62 -13.13 0.69
N THR A 212 3.70 -12.58 1.24
CA THR A 212 3.65 -11.70 2.41
C THR A 212 4.41 -10.42 2.14
N ILE A 213 3.81 -9.30 2.49
CA ILE A 213 4.40 -7.97 2.42
C ILE A 213 4.78 -7.56 3.85
N TRP A 214 6.04 -7.19 4.04
CA TRP A 214 6.54 -6.59 5.26
C TRP A 214 6.92 -5.14 4.98
N ILE A 215 6.40 -4.25 5.81
CA ILE A 215 6.72 -2.82 5.77
C ILE A 215 7.48 -2.52 7.05
N HIS A 216 8.66 -1.95 6.90
CA HIS A 216 9.56 -1.70 8.02
C HIS A 216 9.49 -0.26 8.45
N PHE A 217 9.25 -0.07 9.74
CA PHE A 217 9.07 1.22 10.38
C PHE A 217 10.18 1.46 11.40
N GLU A 218 10.67 2.69 11.46
CA GLU A 218 11.57 3.15 12.50
C GLU A 218 11.03 4.46 13.09
N ALA A 219 11.01 4.56 14.42
CA ALA A 219 10.69 5.82 15.07
C ALA A 219 11.77 6.85 14.75
N THR A 220 11.38 8.09 14.43
CA THR A 220 12.34 9.20 14.47
C THR A 220 12.84 9.32 15.91
N THR A 221 14.15 9.35 16.13
CA THR A 221 14.75 9.42 17.47
C THR A 221 14.03 10.47 18.31
N GLN A 222 13.40 10.03 19.39
CA GLN A 222 12.78 10.90 20.38
C GLN A 222 13.84 11.86 20.90
N TYR A 223 13.70 13.16 20.61
CA TYR A 223 14.26 14.16 21.50
C TYR A 223 13.48 14.07 22.80
N GLY A 224 14.20 13.84 23.90
CA GLY A 224 13.65 13.52 25.21
C GLY A 224 12.48 14.42 25.61
N GLU A 225 11.45 13.78 26.16
CA GLU A 225 10.55 14.47 27.07
C GLU A 225 11.37 14.85 28.31
N ASP A 226 11.64 16.15 28.47
CA ASP A 226 11.90 16.79 29.75
C ASP A 226 10.56 17.19 30.40
#